data_AF-A0A924EA43-F1
#
_entry.id   AF-A0A924EA43-F1
#
_cell.length_a   1.000
_cell.length_b   1.000
_cell.length_c   1.000
_cell.angle_alpha   90.00
_cell.angle_beta   90.00
_cell.angle_gamma   90.00
#
_symmetry.space_group_name_H-M   'P 1'
#
loop_
_entity.id
_entity.type
_entity.pdbx_description
1 polymer ?
#
loop_
_entity_poly.entity_id
_entity_poly.type
_entity_poly.pdbx_seq_one_letter_code
_entity_poly.pdbx_strand_id
1 'polypeptide(L)'
;SSLVFAVAAHMPPDQLASQFPARCKVGPSDRLAELIRAHLPGIGLQALPVAPRQIPFNAGNVYFELDQRGPLWEHLLKHGGLALHVAGEFAGLRLELWGVREK
;
A
#
# COMPACT_ATOMS: atom_id res chain seq x y z
N SER A 1 8.48 3.03 13.19
CA SER A 1 7.21 3.64 12.74
C SER A 1 6.91 3.10 11.37
N SER A 2 5.77 2.44 11.19
CA SER A 2 5.39 1.85 9.91
C SER A 2 4.34 2.68 9.17
N LEU A 3 4.22 2.42 7.87
CA LEU A 3 3.13 2.95 7.04
C LEU A 3 2.21 1.79 6.67
N VAL A 4 0.91 1.99 6.86
CA VAL A 4 -0.10 0.96 6.63
C VAL A 4 -1.23 1.52 5.78
N PHE A 5 -1.55 0.86 4.67
CA PHE A 5 -2.77 1.10 3.92
C PHE A 5 -3.91 0.29 4.54
N ALA A 6 -5.04 0.93 4.82
CA ALA A 6 -6.31 0.25 5.02
C ALA A 6 -7.12 0.35 3.72
N VAL A 7 -7.47 -0.80 3.16
CA VAL A 7 -8.08 -0.91 1.83
C VAL A 7 -9.42 -1.61 1.96
N ALA A 8 -10.46 -1.03 1.36
CA ALA A 8 -11.77 -1.66 1.25
C ALA A 8 -12.27 -1.57 -0.20
N ALA A 9 -13.01 -2.57 -0.64
CA ALA A 9 -13.69 -2.58 -1.93
C ALA A 9 -14.94 -3.47 -1.83
N HIS A 10 -15.84 -3.40 -2.81
CA HIS A 10 -17.03 -4.27 -2.90
C HIS A 10 -16.66 -5.68 -3.38
N MET A 11 -15.83 -6.38 -2.61
CA MET A 11 -15.41 -7.75 -2.89
C MET A 11 -14.99 -8.46 -1.58
N PRO A 12 -14.88 -9.80 -1.58
CA PRO A 12 -14.43 -10.55 -0.40
C PRO A 12 -13.01 -10.14 0.05
N PRO A 13 -12.74 -10.00 1.36
CA PRO A 13 -11.43 -9.60 1.88
C PRO A 13 -10.27 -10.48 1.41
N ASP A 14 -10.44 -11.80 1.33
CA ASP A 14 -9.38 -12.71 0.87
C ASP A 14 -9.01 -12.49 -0.62
N GLN A 15 -10.00 -12.17 -1.44
CA GLN A 15 -9.77 -11.79 -2.83
C GLN A 15 -9.10 -10.42 -2.93
N LEU A 16 -9.47 -9.47 -2.08
CA LEU A 16 -8.83 -8.16 -2.02
C LEU A 16 -7.37 -8.28 -1.56
N ALA A 17 -7.10 -9.10 -0.54
CA ALA A 17 -5.77 -9.37 -0.01
C ALA A 17 -4.81 -9.93 -1.07
N SER A 18 -5.30 -10.79 -1.96
CA SER A 18 -4.51 -11.38 -3.04
C SER A 18 -4.39 -10.48 -4.28
N GLN A 19 -5.47 -9.81 -4.68
CA GLN A 19 -5.49 -9.02 -5.93
C GLN A 19 -4.90 -7.62 -5.78
N PHE A 20 -5.06 -6.99 -4.63
CA PHE A 20 -4.63 -5.60 -4.44
C PHE A 20 -3.11 -5.42 -4.59
N PRO A 21 -2.23 -6.20 -3.92
CA PRO A 21 -0.78 -6.06 -4.11
C PRO A 21 -0.31 -6.33 -5.54
N ALA A 22 -0.99 -7.22 -6.28
CA ALA A 22 -0.63 -7.56 -7.64
C ALA A 22 -1.02 -6.47 -8.66
N ARG A 23 -2.06 -5.69 -8.36
CA ARG A 23 -2.57 -4.61 -9.23
C ARG A 23 -2.15 -3.23 -8.79
N CYS A 24 -1.50 -3.10 -7.63
CA CYS A 24 -1.06 -1.83 -7.11
C CYS A 24 0.45 -1.69 -7.22
N LYS A 25 0.90 -0.47 -7.49
CA LYS A 25 2.31 -0.11 -7.46
C LYS A 25 2.49 1.12 -6.59
N VAL A 26 3.35 0.99 -5.59
CA VAL A 26 3.68 2.05 -4.65
C VAL A 26 5.13 2.45 -4.87
N GLY A 27 5.45 3.73 -4.73
CA GLY A 27 6.82 4.20 -4.90
C GLY A 27 6.98 5.69 -4.62
N PRO A 28 8.20 6.21 -4.76
CA PRO A 28 8.45 7.64 -4.80
C PRO A 28 7.61 8.32 -5.88
N SER A 29 7.01 9.46 -5.57
CA SER A 29 6.10 10.16 -6.50
C SER A 29 6.78 10.60 -7.80
N ASP A 30 8.07 10.92 -7.75
CA ASP A 30 8.91 11.31 -8.88
C ASP A 30 9.32 10.13 -9.77
N ARG A 31 9.37 8.90 -9.23
CA ARG A 31 9.79 7.69 -9.97
C ARG A 31 8.65 6.77 -10.38
N LEU A 32 7.48 6.89 -9.76
CA LEU A 32 6.40 5.90 -9.95
C LEU A 32 6.00 5.73 -11.42
N ALA A 33 5.91 6.82 -12.19
CA ALA A 33 5.55 6.75 -13.60
C ALA A 33 6.55 5.95 -14.43
N GLU A 34 7.85 6.05 -14.11
CA GLU A 34 8.90 5.25 -14.75
C GLU A 34 8.79 3.77 -14.36
N LEU A 35 8.57 3.47 -13.08
CA LEU A 35 8.38 2.10 -12.60
C LEU A 35 7.17 1.41 -13.26
N ILE A 36 6.10 2.18 -13.55
CA ILE A 36 4.94 1.69 -14.30
C ILE A 36 5.35 1.37 -15.74
N ARG A 37 5.93 2.33 -16.48
CA ARG A 37 6.31 2.14 -17.89
C ARG A 37 7.30 0.99 -18.09
N ALA A 38 8.31 0.93 -17.24
CA ALA A 38 9.38 -0.08 -17.29
C ALA A 38 8.97 -1.43 -16.67
N HIS A 39 7.73 -1.58 -16.21
CA HIS A 39 7.24 -2.81 -15.55
C HIS A 39 8.10 -3.25 -14.35
N LEU A 40 8.78 -2.30 -13.70
CA LEU A 40 9.63 -2.56 -12.55
C LEU A 40 8.81 -2.68 -11.26
N PRO A 41 9.26 -3.48 -10.28
CA PRO A 41 8.60 -3.55 -8.98
C PRO A 41 8.66 -2.20 -8.25
N GLY A 42 7.62 -1.92 -7.47
CA GLY A 42 7.58 -0.79 -6.55
C GLY A 42 8.02 -1.17 -5.14
N ILE A 43 7.69 -0.32 -4.17
CA ILE A 43 7.73 -0.66 -2.74
C ILE A 43 6.72 -1.79 -2.50
N GLY A 44 7.15 -2.85 -1.81
CA GLY A 44 6.32 -4.01 -1.53
C GLY A 44 5.16 -3.69 -0.58
N LEU A 45 4.04 -4.39 -0.75
CA LEU A 45 2.88 -4.35 0.14
C LEU A 45 2.72 -5.70 0.81
N GLN A 46 2.83 -5.74 2.14
CA GLN A 46 2.70 -6.94 2.96
C GLN A 46 1.33 -6.96 3.64
N ALA A 47 0.49 -7.95 3.32
CA ALA A 47 -0.81 -8.09 3.96
C ALA A 47 -0.65 -8.44 5.45
N LEU A 48 -1.35 -7.70 6.31
CA LEU A 48 -1.38 -7.94 7.75
C LEU A 48 -2.60 -8.83 8.09
N PRO A 49 -2.42 -9.90 8.88
CA PRO A 49 -3.51 -10.80 9.24
C PRO A 49 -4.55 -10.15 10.17
N VAL A 50 -4.14 -9.11 10.90
CA VAL A 50 -5.00 -8.33 11.81
C VAL A 50 -4.67 -6.85 11.69
N ALA A 51 -5.67 -6.00 11.94
CA ALA A 51 -5.45 -4.56 12.01
C ALA A 51 -4.46 -4.20 13.12
N PRO A 52 -3.51 -3.28 12.89
CA PRO A 52 -2.68 -2.73 13.95
C PRO A 52 -3.54 -2.10 15.05
N ARG A 53 -3.18 -2.32 16.32
CA ARG A 53 -3.96 -1.86 17.49
C ARG A 53 -4.13 -0.33 17.56
N GLN A 54 -3.27 0.41 16.88
CA GLN A 54 -3.25 1.86 16.81
C GLN A 54 -4.24 2.42 15.77
N ILE A 55 -4.77 1.59 14.88
CA ILE A 55 -5.69 1.99 13.82
C ILE A 55 -7.10 1.50 14.17
N PRO A 56 -8.16 2.30 13.95
CA PRO A 56 -9.53 1.83 14.10
C PRO A 56 -9.80 0.58 13.27
N PHE A 57 -10.39 -0.44 13.89
CA PHE A 57 -10.80 -1.64 13.19
C PHE A 57 -12.09 -1.36 12.41
N ASN A 58 -12.03 -1.51 11.08
CA ASN A 58 -13.19 -1.42 10.21
C ASN A 58 -13.43 -2.79 9.58
N ALA A 59 -14.60 -3.38 9.85
CA ALA A 59 -14.98 -4.66 9.28
C ALA A 59 -14.97 -4.58 7.73
N GLY A 60 -14.30 -5.54 7.08
CA GLY A 60 -14.16 -5.58 5.62
C GLY A 60 -12.94 -4.86 5.07
N ASN A 61 -12.15 -4.15 5.89
CA ASN A 61 -10.86 -3.61 5.46
C ASN A 61 -9.78 -4.70 5.48
N VAL A 62 -8.90 -4.66 4.48
CA VAL A 62 -7.64 -5.39 4.45
C VAL A 62 -6.51 -4.40 4.68
N TYR A 63 -5.55 -4.78 5.52
CA TYR A 63 -4.46 -3.90 5.93
C TYR A 63 -3.15 -4.35 5.27
N PHE A 64 -2.41 -3.41 4.69
CA PHE A 64 -1.13 -3.68 4.04
C PHE A 64 -0.04 -2.76 4.58
N GLU A 65 1.02 -3.33 5.13
CA GLU A 65 2.20 -2.58 5.52
C GLU A 65 3.14 -2.40 4.32
N LEU A 66 3.73 -1.20 4.18
CA LEU A 66 4.74 -0.95 3.17
C LEU A 66 6.07 -1.57 3.61
N ASP A 67 6.75 -2.28 2.70
CA ASP A 67 8.10 -2.77 2.96
C ASP A 67 9.09 -1.59 2.98
N GLN A 68 9.54 -1.22 4.18
CA GLN A 68 10.40 -0.06 4.43
C GLN A 68 11.89 -0.36 4.19
N ARG A 69 12.18 -1.18 3.17
CA ARG A 69 13.54 -1.63 2.86
C ARG A 69 13.91 -1.33 1.42
N GLY A 70 15.21 -1.22 1.18
CA GLY A 70 15.79 -1.09 -0.15
C GLY A 70 15.74 0.33 -0.75
N PRO A 71 16.25 0.47 -1.98
CA PRO A 71 16.62 1.77 -2.54
C PRO A 71 15.42 2.68 -2.84
N LEU A 72 14.26 2.12 -3.16
CA LEU A 72 13.04 2.92 -3.39
C LEU A 72 12.56 3.57 -2.10
N TRP A 73 12.65 2.87 -0.97
CA TRP A 73 12.29 3.42 0.33
C TRP A 73 13.29 4.49 0.78
N GLU A 74 14.59 4.24 0.61
CA GLU A 74 15.64 5.22 0.90
C GLU A 74 15.48 6.50 0.06
N HIS A 75 15.17 6.36 -1.24
CA HIS A 75 14.88 7.50 -2.10
C HIS A 75 13.66 8.29 -1.62
N LEU A 76 12.59 7.60 -1.22
CA LEU A 76 11.39 8.22 -0.66
C LEU A 76 11.68 9.00 0.62
N LEU A 77 12.49 8.45 1.54
CA LEU A 77 12.87 9.15 2.77
C LEU A 77 13.69 10.42 2.49
N LYS A 78 14.54 10.40 1.46
CA LYS A 78 15.43 11.51 1.10
C LYS A 78 14.71 12.62 0.34
N HIS A 79 13.84 12.26 -0.60
CA HIS A 79 13.21 13.20 -1.53
C HIS A 79 11.75 13.53 -1.17
N GLY A 80 11.13 12.72 -0.31
CA GLY A 80 9.73 12.83 0.05
C GLY A 80 8.80 12.41 -1.09
N GLY A 81 7.50 12.36 -0.77
CA GLY A 81 6.46 12.03 -1.74
C GLY A 81 6.26 10.54 -1.94
N LEU A 82 5.08 10.06 -1.52
CA LEU A 82 4.60 8.71 -1.79
C LEU A 82 3.52 8.80 -2.88
N ALA A 83 3.60 7.95 -3.89
CA ALA A 83 2.54 7.78 -4.86
C ALA A 83 2.09 6.31 -4.91
N LEU A 84 0.80 6.14 -5.19
CA LEU A 84 0.14 4.86 -5.39
C LEU A 84 -0.53 4.89 -6.77
N HIS A 85 -0.27 3.86 -7.56
CA HIS A 85 -1.01 3.57 -8.77
C HIS A 85 -1.78 2.28 -8.59
N VAL A 86 -3.05 2.30 -8.95
CA VAL A 86 -3.93 1.13 -8.95
C VAL A 86 -4.28 0.82 -10.40
N ALA A 87 -3.88 -0.34 -10.88
CA ALA A 87 -4.16 -0.80 -12.22
C ALA A 87 -5.52 -1.52 -12.27
N GLY A 88 -6.37 -1.11 -13.19
CA GLY A 88 -7.74 -1.62 -13.30
C GLY A 88 -8.68 -0.99 -12.29
N GLU A 89 -9.81 -1.66 -12.04
CA GLU A 89 -10.89 -1.13 -11.21
C GLU A 89 -11.17 -2.04 -10.00
N PHE A 90 -11.34 -1.40 -8.85
CA PHE A 90 -11.90 -2.00 -7.64
C PHE A 90 -13.19 -1.25 -7.34
N ALA A 91 -14.34 -1.90 -7.50
CA ALA A 91 -15.63 -1.27 -7.27
C ALA A 91 -15.73 -0.78 -5.81
N GLY A 92 -16.07 0.50 -5.61
CA GLY A 92 -16.19 1.09 -4.28
C GLY A 92 -14.86 1.19 -3.51
N LEU A 93 -13.72 1.29 -4.22
CA LEU A 93 -12.40 1.38 -3.60
C LEU A 93 -12.33 2.54 -2.58
N ARG A 94 -11.96 2.20 -1.35
CA ARG A 94 -11.62 3.13 -0.28
C ARG A 94 -10.21 2.86 0.18
N LEU A 95 -9.42 3.92 0.29
CA LEU A 95 -8.02 3.87 0.68
C LEU A 95 -7.77 4.87 1.80
N GLU A 96 -7.13 4.41 2.86
CA GLU A 96 -6.61 5.23 3.94
C GLU A 96 -5.14 4.88 4.14
N LEU A 97 -4.30 5.89 4.32
CA LEU A 97 -2.88 5.72 4.64
C LEU A 97 -2.64 6.17 6.09
N TRP A 98 -2.11 5.25 6.90
CA TRP A 98 -1.87 5.45 8.32
C TRP A 98 -0.36 5.43 8.61
N GLY A 99 0.10 6.41 9.39
CA GLY A 99 1.41 6.36 10.04
C GLY A 99 1.29 5.76 11.43
N VAL A 100 1.87 4.58 11.64
CA VAL A 100 1.81 3.86 12.92
C VAL A 100 3.13 4.04 13.65
N ARG A 101 3.10 4.65 14.84
CA ARG A 101 4.28 4.70 15.71
C ARG A 101 4.39 3.36 16.45
N GLU A 102 5.50 2.67 16.23
CA GLU A 102 5.90 1.55 17.08
C GLU A 102 6.38 2.13 18.42
N LYS A 103 6.06 1.45 19.52
CA LYS A 103 6.43 1.89 20.88
C LYS A 103 7.93 1.76 21.10
#